data_AF-A0A4Q7Q2N4-F1
#
_entry.id   AF-A0A4Q7Q2N4-F1
#
_cell.length_a   1.000
_cell.length_b   1.000
_cell.length_c   1.000
_cell.angle_alpha   90.00
_cell.angle_beta   90.00
_cell.angle_gamma   90.00
#
_symmetry.space_group_name_H-M   'P 1'
#
loop_
_entity.id
_entity.type
_entity.pdbx_description
1 polymer ?
#
loop_
_entity_poly.entity_id
_entity_poly.type
_entity_poly.pdbx_seq_one_letter_code
_entity_poly.pdbx_strand_id
1 'polypeptide(L)'
;MTLSRERPPLVADERTQLVGWLNQQRALAQLLDEFEAQCAQSNEIVATHSLDDVGKHPDFKAAQATLRWMLIHMVEETARHVGHLDAMRRSDALVY
;
A
#
# COMPACT_ATOMS: atom_id res chain seq x y z
N MET A 1 10.85 14.34 1.76
CA MET A 1 9.89 15.28 2.39
C MET A 1 8.60 14.51 2.59
N THR A 2 8.23 14.23 3.84
CA THR A 2 7.03 13.43 4.14
C THR A 2 5.81 14.34 4.06
N LEU A 3 4.99 14.19 3.03
CA LEU A 3 3.70 14.87 2.98
C LEU A 3 2.77 14.28 4.05
N SER A 4 2.12 15.15 4.84
CA SER A 4 1.16 14.73 5.85
C SER A 4 -0.01 14.02 5.17
N ARG A 5 -0.33 12.80 5.63
CA ARG A 5 -1.48 12.00 5.18
C ARG A 5 -2.71 12.25 6.05
N GLU A 6 -2.70 13.36 6.80
CA GLU A 6 -3.80 13.74 7.68
C GLU A 6 -5.02 14.10 6.86
N ARG A 7 -6.12 13.40 7.12
CA ARG A 7 -7.41 13.74 6.54
C ARG A 7 -7.77 15.18 6.94
N PRO A 8 -8.07 16.06 5.97
CA PRO A 8 -8.47 17.42 6.26
C PRO A 8 -9.74 17.46 7.13
N PRO A 9 -9.90 18.49 7.97
CA PRO A 9 -11.09 18.64 8.80
C PRO A 9 -12.34 18.70 7.92
N LEU A 10 -13.46 18.13 8.37
CA LEU A 10 -14.71 18.16 7.60
C LEU A 10 -15.38 19.54 7.60
N VAL A 11 -15.06 20.39 8.57
CA VAL A 11 -15.59 21.75 8.73
C VAL A 11 -14.42 22.70 9.00
N ALA A 12 -14.16 23.61 8.06
CA ALA A 12 -13.16 24.68 8.17
C ALA A 12 -13.48 25.81 7.17
N ASP A 13 -12.74 26.92 7.22
CA ASP A 13 -12.81 27.95 6.20
C ASP A 13 -12.37 27.40 4.82
N GLU A 14 -12.82 28.06 3.75
CA GLU A 14 -12.62 27.62 2.37
C GLU A 14 -11.15 27.38 2.03
N ARG A 15 -10.25 28.27 2.45
CA ARG A 15 -8.82 28.13 2.18
C ARG A 15 -8.26 26.88 2.85
N THR A 16 -8.60 26.66 4.12
CA THR A 16 -8.15 25.48 4.87
C THR A 16 -8.67 24.19 4.25
N GLN A 17 -9.93 24.16 3.79
CA GLN A 17 -10.49 23.03 3.05
C GLN A 17 -9.67 22.75 1.78
N LEU A 18 -9.56 23.73 0.88
CA LEU A 18 -8.92 23.54 -0.43
C LEU A 18 -7.46 23.10 -0.31
N VAL A 19 -6.70 23.74 0.58
CA VAL A 19 -5.29 23.38 0.80
C VAL A 19 -5.16 22.00 1.43
N GLY A 20 -6.01 21.66 2.40
CA GLY A 20 -6.02 20.36 3.06
C GLY A 20 -6.29 19.21 2.08
N TRP A 21 -7.33 19.33 1.25
CA TRP A 21 -7.67 18.32 0.25
C TRP A 21 -6.59 18.20 -0.84
N LEU A 22 -6.02 19.32 -1.31
CA LEU A 22 -4.90 19.30 -2.26
C LEU A 22 -3.68 18.58 -1.68
N ASN A 23 -3.33 18.85 -0.42
CA ASN A 23 -2.21 18.18 0.25
C ASN A 23 -2.47 16.68 0.40
N GLN A 24 -3.69 16.27 0.74
CA GLN A 24 -4.06 14.86 0.81
C GLN A 24 -3.91 14.15 -0.55
N GLN A 25 -4.34 14.79 -1.65
CA GLN A 25 -4.18 14.24 -2.99
C GLN A 25 -2.70 14.12 -3.40
N ARG A 26 -1.88 15.13 -3.06
CA ARG A 26 -0.43 15.06 -3.29
C ARG A 26 0.25 13.95 -2.48
N ALA A 27 -0.16 13.79 -1.22
CA ALA A 27 0.36 12.71 -0.36
C ALA A 27 -0.02 11.33 -0.89
N LEU A 28 -1.22 11.17 -1.46
CA LEU A 28 -1.64 9.94 -2.13
C LEU A 28 -0.82 9.67 -3.39
N ALA A 29 -0.60 10.67 -4.25
CA ALA A 29 0.23 10.52 -5.44
C ALA A 29 1.67 10.10 -5.07
N GLN A 30 2.27 10.76 -4.07
CA GLN A 30 3.60 10.40 -3.58
C GLN A 30 3.64 8.97 -3.03
N LEU A 31 2.60 8.51 -2.32
CA LEU A 31 2.53 7.13 -1.83
C LEU A 31 2.49 6.11 -2.97
N LEU A 32 1.80 6.42 -4.08
CA LEU A 32 1.78 5.55 -5.26
C LEU A 32 3.16 5.48 -5.93
N ASP A 33 3.84 6.62 -6.09
CA ASP A 33 5.21 6.65 -6.62
C ASP A 33 6.19 5.86 -5.72
N GLU A 34 6.08 6.02 -4.39
CA GLU A 34 6.87 5.27 -3.41
C GLU A 34 6.59 3.76 -3.48
N PHE A 35 5.34 3.37 -3.69
CA PHE A 35 4.94 1.97 -3.86
C PHE A 35 5.53 1.37 -5.14
N GLU A 36 5.44 2.07 -6.27
CA GLU A 36 6.04 1.63 -7.53
C GLU A 36 7.56 1.49 -7.42
N ALA A 37 8.23 2.44 -6.76
CA ALA A 37 9.66 2.36 -6.49
C ALA A 37 10.04 1.15 -5.62
N GLN A 38 9.23 0.83 -4.60
CA GLN A 38 9.43 -0.37 -3.79
C GLN A 38 9.21 -1.66 -4.57
N CYS A 39 8.21 -1.72 -5.45
CA CYS A 39 8.02 -2.86 -6.35
C CYS A 39 9.22 -3.06 -7.28
N ALA A 40 9.75 -1.99 -7.87
CA ALA A 40 10.94 -2.06 -8.71
C ALA A 40 12.16 -2.59 -7.93
N GLN A 41 12.43 -2.04 -6.74
CA GLN A 41 13.51 -2.50 -5.86
C GLN A 41 13.32 -3.97 -5.46
N SER A 42 12.11 -4.39 -5.12
CA SER A 42 11.79 -5.77 -4.77
C SER A 42 12.05 -6.71 -5.95
N ASN A 43 11.67 -6.33 -7.18
CA ASN A 43 11.92 -7.11 -8.38
C ASN A 43 13.42 -7.30 -8.66
N GLU A 44 14.23 -6.25 -8.47
CA GLU A 44 15.69 -6.34 -8.60
C GLU A 44 16.29 -7.33 -7.59
N ILE A 45 15.83 -7.30 -6.33
CA ILE A 45 16.27 -8.24 -5.30
C ILE A 45 15.85 -9.67 -5.67
N VAL A 46 14.59 -9.88 -6.06
CA VAL A 46 14.05 -11.18 -6.46
C VAL A 46 14.85 -11.78 -7.61
N ALA A 47 15.24 -10.97 -8.61
CA ALA A 47 16.00 -11.42 -9.77
C ALA A 47 17.39 -11.99 -9.42
N THR A 48 17.91 -11.70 -8.24
CA THR A 48 19.23 -12.17 -7.77
C THR A 48 19.15 -13.39 -6.85
N HIS A 49 17.95 -13.89 -6.54
CA HIS A 49 17.74 -14.98 -5.58
C HIS A 49 17.01 -16.17 -6.21
N SER A 50 17.22 -17.36 -5.64
CA SER A 50 16.40 -18.53 -5.98
C SER A 50 15.03 -18.40 -5.34
N LEU A 51 13.99 -18.82 -6.06
CA LEU A 51 12.64 -18.89 -5.49
C LEU A 51 12.54 -19.86 -4.30
N ASP A 52 13.47 -20.79 -4.18
CA ASP A 52 13.51 -21.76 -3.07
C ASP A 52 14.41 -21.27 -1.91
N ASP A 53 15.00 -20.08 -2.01
CA ASP A 53 15.74 -19.47 -0.89
C ASP A 53 14.79 -19.17 0.27
N VAL A 54 15.24 -19.53 1.48
CA VAL A 54 14.51 -19.30 2.72
C VAL A 54 15.01 -18.00 3.36
N GLY A 55 14.07 -17.12 3.73
CA GLY A 55 14.42 -15.87 4.41
C GLY A 55 15.06 -16.12 5.79
N LYS A 56 15.77 -15.11 6.29
CA LYS A 56 16.62 -15.22 7.48
C LYS A 56 16.38 -14.10 8.51
N HIS A 57 15.26 -13.39 8.42
CA HIS A 57 15.02 -12.26 9.31
C HIS A 57 14.81 -12.76 10.74
N PRO A 58 15.63 -12.31 11.71
CA PRO A 58 15.62 -12.87 13.07
C PRO A 58 14.31 -12.59 13.81
N ASP A 59 13.70 -11.42 13.56
CA ASP A 59 12.53 -10.96 14.33
C ASP A 59 11.17 -11.37 13.76
N PHE A 60 11.12 -11.90 12.53
CA PHE A 60 9.85 -12.22 11.86
C PHE A 60 9.76 -13.71 11.56
N LYS A 61 8.88 -14.43 12.26
CA LYS A 61 8.67 -15.88 12.01
C LYS A 61 8.28 -16.19 10.56
N ALA A 62 7.48 -15.33 9.94
CA ALA A 62 7.10 -15.45 8.52
C ALA A 62 8.31 -15.34 7.58
N ALA A 63 9.43 -14.77 8.03
CA ALA A 63 10.65 -14.71 7.25
C ALA A 63 11.35 -16.06 7.10
N GLN A 64 10.87 -17.14 7.73
CA GLN A 64 11.36 -18.51 7.48
C GLN A 64 10.66 -19.20 6.30
N ALA A 65 9.79 -18.48 5.57
CA ALA A 65 9.20 -18.98 4.34
C ALA A 65 10.19 -18.88 3.16
N THR A 66 9.93 -19.67 2.10
CA THR A 66 10.65 -19.53 0.84
C THR A 66 10.25 -18.25 0.11
N LEU A 67 11.15 -17.70 -0.72
CA LEU A 67 10.85 -16.53 -1.55
C LEU A 67 9.61 -16.76 -2.44
N ARG A 68 9.46 -17.97 -2.99
CA ARG A 68 8.26 -18.40 -3.73
C ARG A 68 6.99 -18.21 -2.91
N TRP A 69 6.99 -18.69 -1.67
CA TRP A 69 5.84 -18.56 -0.78
C TRP A 69 5.55 -17.09 -0.48
N MET A 70 6.58 -16.29 -0.21
CA MET A 70 6.44 -14.85 0.05
C MET A 70 5.79 -14.12 -1.12
N LEU A 71 6.25 -14.37 -2.36
CA LEU A 71 5.70 -13.70 -3.54
C LEU A 71 4.24 -14.09 -3.81
N ILE A 72 3.90 -15.38 -3.70
CA ILE A 72 2.51 -15.83 -3.82
C ILE A 72 1.65 -15.17 -2.74
N HIS A 73 2.14 -15.14 -1.50
CA HIS A 73 1.44 -14.52 -0.39
C HIS A 73 1.19 -13.03 -0.62
N MET A 74 2.15 -12.28 -1.18
CA MET A 74 1.96 -10.85 -1.50
C MET A 74 0.86 -10.61 -2.54
N VAL A 75 0.73 -11.50 -3.53
CA VAL A 75 -0.35 -11.44 -4.53
C VAL A 75 -1.70 -11.72 -3.88
N GLU A 76 -1.79 -12.77 -3.05
CA GLU A 76 -3.01 -13.12 -2.32
C GLU A 76 -3.45 -12.00 -1.35
N GLU A 77 -2.50 -11.43 -0.62
CA GLU A 77 -2.73 -10.32 0.32
C GLU A 77 -3.31 -9.10 -0.40
N THR A 78 -2.70 -8.74 -1.53
CA THR A 78 -3.14 -7.61 -2.36
C THR A 78 -4.54 -7.85 -2.91
N ALA A 79 -4.81 -9.05 -3.45
CA ALA A 79 -6.14 -9.40 -3.95
C ALA A 79 -7.22 -9.33 -2.86
N ARG A 80 -6.89 -9.76 -1.64
CA ARG A 80 -7.82 -9.69 -0.50
C ARG A 80 -8.12 -8.25 -0.09
N HIS A 81 -7.12 -7.38 -0.05
CA HIS A 81 -7.33 -5.95 0.23
C HIS A 81 -8.17 -5.27 -0.84
N VAL A 82 -7.89 -5.52 -2.13
CA VAL A 82 -8.72 -5.01 -3.23
C VAL A 82 -10.16 -5.51 -3.11
N GLY A 83 -10.35 -6.78 -2.74
CA GLY A 83 -11.68 -7.34 -2.47
C GLY A 83 -12.41 -6.63 -1.34
N HIS A 84 -11.73 -6.34 -0.22
CA HIS A 84 -12.31 -5.56 0.88
C HIS A 84 -12.69 -4.13 0.45
N LEU A 85 -11.81 -3.45 -0.30
CA LEU A 85 -12.08 -2.10 -0.79
C LEU A 85 -13.26 -2.06 -1.76
N ASP A 86 -13.40 -3.06 -2.64
CA ASP A 86 -14.56 -3.14 -3.53
C ASP A 86 -15.85 -3.46 -2.75
N ALA A 87 -15.78 -4.29 -1.72
CA ALA A 87 -16.93 -4.55 -0.85
C ALA A 87 -17.42 -3.27 -0.15
N MET A 88 -16.50 -2.45 0.38
CA MET A 88 -16.82 -1.14 0.98
C MET A 88 -17.40 -0.17 -0.06
N ARG A 89 -16.81 -0.12 -1.26
CA ARG A 89 -17.33 0.71 -2.36
C ARG A 89 -18.76 0.33 -2.74
N ARG A 90 -19.08 -0.97 -2.78
CA ARG A 90 -20.43 -1.46 -3.09
C ARG A 90 -21.42 -1.22 -1.95
N SER A 91 -21.00 -1.33 -0.69
CA SER A 91 -21.89 -1.05 0.43
C SER A 91 -22.32 0.42 0.45
N ASP A 92 -21.42 1.34 0.14
CA ASP A 92 -21.74 2.78 0.06
C ASP A 92 -22.68 3.11 -1.12
N ALA A 93 -22.59 2.34 -2.21
CA ALA A 93 -23.46 2.50 -3.37
C ALA A 93 -24.89 1.96 -3.18
N LEU A 94 -25.13 1.11 -2.17
CA LEU A 94 -26.45 0.54 -1.86
C LEU A 94 -27.26 1.39 -0.86
N VAL A 95 -26.73 2.54 -0.43
CA VAL A 95 -27.37 3.48 0.50
C VAL A 95 -28.08 4.64 -0.24
N TYR A 96 -28.07 4.63 -1.57
CA TYR A 96 -28.88 5.48 -2.45
C TYR A 96 -29.84 4.61 -3.29
#